data_AF-A0A920L8Z8-F1
#
_entry.id   AF-A0A920L8Z8-F1
#
_cell.length_a   1.000
_cell.length_b   1.000
_cell.length_c   1.000
_cell.angle_alpha   90.00
_cell.angle_beta   90.00
_cell.angle_gamma   90.00
#
_symmetry.space_group_name_H-M   'P 1'
#
loop_
_entity.id
_entity.type
_entity.pdbx_description
1 polymer ?
#
loop_
_entity_poly.entity_id
_entity_poly.type
_entity_poly.pdbx_seq_one_letter_code
_entity_poly.pdbx_strand_id
1 'polypeptide(L)'
;MNPDDLRKADAIEVVVGQGAKPGGGGMLLGQKISDRVAQMRNLPKGIDQRSACRHPDWTGPDDMEIKILELREITGWRVPIYVKVGGARPYFDTTLAVKAGADVVVLDGMQGGTAATQDVFIEHVGQPILACIREAVRALQDLDMHREVQLIVSGGVRTGADVAKCMALGADAVSIGTAALIALGDNDPRWEAEYQKLGTTAGAYDDWHEGQDPAGITTQDPELMKRFDPIEGGRRLNNYLKVMTLEAQTIARACGKSHVHNLEPEDLCALTLEAAAMAKVPLAGTDWWPGKPGSSY
;
A
#
# COMPACT_ATOMS: atom_id res chain seq x y z
N MET A 1 -19.95 -8.49 7.68
CA MET A 1 -19.67 -8.26 6.25
C MET A 1 -21.01 -8.25 5.52
N ASN A 2 -21.29 -7.28 4.66
CA ASN A 2 -22.55 -7.18 3.93
C ASN A 2 -22.37 -7.77 2.50
N PRO A 3 -23.04 -8.88 2.13
CA PRO A 3 -22.90 -9.47 0.81
C PRO A 3 -23.24 -8.52 -0.34
N ASP A 4 -24.17 -7.58 -0.13
CA ASP A 4 -24.57 -6.63 -1.18
C ASP A 4 -23.48 -5.61 -1.48
N ASP A 5 -22.61 -5.31 -0.53
CA ASP A 5 -21.46 -4.44 -0.76
C ASP A 5 -20.35 -5.18 -1.50
N LEU A 6 -20.14 -6.48 -1.20
CA LEU A 6 -19.18 -7.32 -1.92
C LEU A 6 -19.55 -7.46 -3.40
N ARG A 7 -20.84 -7.63 -3.71
CA ARG A 7 -21.33 -7.77 -5.10
C ARG A 7 -21.19 -6.52 -5.96
N LYS A 8 -20.94 -5.35 -5.35
CA LYS A 8 -20.73 -4.08 -6.07
C LYS A 8 -19.26 -3.84 -6.42
N ALA A 9 -18.33 -4.61 -5.84
CA ALA A 9 -16.91 -4.38 -6.00
C ALA A 9 -16.39 -4.93 -7.33
N ASP A 10 -15.35 -4.30 -7.89
CA ASP A 10 -14.61 -4.83 -9.05
C ASP A 10 -13.46 -5.75 -8.64
N ALA A 11 -13.10 -5.74 -7.36
CA ALA A 11 -12.11 -6.60 -6.72
C ALA A 11 -12.37 -6.63 -5.20
N ILE A 12 -11.98 -7.70 -4.51
CA ILE A 12 -12.08 -7.79 -3.05
C ILE A 12 -10.69 -7.96 -2.45
N GLU A 13 -10.28 -7.07 -1.55
CA GLU A 13 -9.02 -7.19 -0.82
C GLU A 13 -9.22 -7.75 0.59
N VAL A 14 -8.69 -8.95 0.83
CA VAL A 14 -8.54 -9.55 2.16
C VAL A 14 -7.29 -8.98 2.81
N VAL A 15 -7.50 -8.08 3.76
CA VAL A 15 -6.40 -7.39 4.45
C VAL A 15 -5.92 -8.23 5.63
N VAL A 16 -4.73 -8.81 5.51
CA VAL A 16 -4.04 -9.54 6.59
C VAL A 16 -3.14 -8.60 7.38
N GLY A 17 -2.53 -7.60 6.72
CA GLY A 17 -1.73 -6.58 7.36
C GLY A 17 -1.58 -5.33 6.49
N GLN A 18 -1.09 -4.25 7.11
CA GLN A 18 -0.75 -2.99 6.43
C GLN A 18 0.65 -2.54 6.84
N GLY A 19 1.32 -1.79 5.97
CA GLY A 19 2.71 -1.36 6.17
C GLY A 19 2.96 -0.65 7.51
N ALA A 20 2.08 0.28 7.89
CA ALA A 20 2.18 1.04 9.13
C ALA A 20 2.06 0.22 10.43
N LYS A 21 1.43 -0.95 10.36
CA LYS A 21 1.17 -1.81 11.52
C LYS A 21 0.90 -3.25 11.08
N PRO A 22 1.92 -3.97 10.57
CA PRO A 22 1.72 -5.29 9.94
C PRO A 22 1.05 -6.34 10.83
N GLY A 23 1.28 -6.28 12.14
CA GLY A 23 0.66 -7.17 13.13
C GLY A 23 -0.44 -6.51 13.98
N GLY A 24 -0.93 -5.34 13.58
CA GLY A 24 -1.95 -4.58 14.29
C GLY A 24 -3.31 -4.61 13.61
N GLY A 25 -4.35 -4.17 14.33
CA GLY A 25 -5.69 -3.97 13.78
C GLY A 25 -5.97 -2.52 13.35
N GLY A 26 -6.99 -2.34 12.51
CA GLY A 26 -7.54 -1.01 12.18
C GLY A 26 -7.98 -0.25 13.43
N MET A 27 -7.73 1.06 13.46
CA MET A 27 -8.10 1.95 14.56
C MET A 27 -8.86 3.15 14.01
N LEU A 28 -9.97 3.51 14.67
CA LEU A 28 -10.71 4.73 14.38
C LEU A 28 -11.16 5.34 15.72
N LEU A 29 -10.69 6.54 16.03
CA LEU A 29 -11.02 7.20 17.29
C LEU A 29 -12.48 7.66 17.31
N GLY A 30 -13.08 7.68 18.50
CA GLY A 30 -14.49 7.97 18.75
C GLY A 30 -14.96 9.28 18.14
N GLN A 31 -14.11 10.31 18.19
CA GLN A 31 -14.39 11.62 17.59
C GLN A 31 -14.60 11.58 16.07
N LYS A 32 -14.06 10.57 15.38
CA LYS A 32 -14.28 10.32 13.94
C LYS A 32 -15.43 9.35 13.67
N ILE A 33 -16.16 8.93 14.70
CA ILE A 33 -17.34 8.07 14.57
C ILE A 33 -18.58 8.96 14.68
N SER A 34 -18.83 9.68 13.58
CA SER A 34 -20.07 10.44 13.35
C SER A 34 -21.29 9.51 13.26
N ASP A 35 -22.50 10.07 13.28
CA ASP A 35 -23.74 9.28 13.15
C ASP A 35 -23.74 8.43 11.87
N ARG A 36 -23.25 8.99 10.77
CA ARG A 36 -23.09 8.28 9.49
C ARG A 36 -22.12 7.11 9.61
N VAL A 37 -20.95 7.32 10.22
CA VAL A 37 -19.93 6.27 10.38
C VAL A 37 -20.41 5.16 11.30
N ALA A 38 -21.05 5.52 12.42
CA ALA A 38 -21.70 4.60 13.35
C ALA A 38 -22.73 3.71 12.63
N GLN A 39 -23.61 4.31 11.83
CA GLN A 39 -24.61 3.57 11.04
C GLN A 39 -23.97 2.66 10.00
N MET A 40 -22.95 3.12 9.27
CA MET A 40 -22.26 2.32 8.25
C MET A 40 -21.54 1.10 8.84
N ARG A 41 -21.08 1.19 10.09
CA ARG A 41 -20.24 0.15 10.71
C ARG A 41 -20.96 -0.66 11.80
N ASN A 42 -22.23 -0.37 12.07
CA ASN A 42 -22.99 -0.92 13.20
C ASN A 42 -22.26 -0.72 14.54
N LEU A 43 -21.80 0.50 14.80
CA LEU A 43 -21.06 0.86 16.01
C LEU A 43 -21.78 1.95 16.80
N PRO A 44 -21.57 2.02 18.13
CA PRO A 44 -22.00 3.17 18.91
C PRO A 44 -21.21 4.43 18.51
N LYS A 45 -21.92 5.56 18.36
CA LYS A 45 -21.32 6.87 18.09
C LYS A 45 -20.33 7.25 19.20
N GLY A 46 -19.20 7.86 18.83
CA GLY A 46 -18.27 8.44 19.81
C GLY A 46 -17.38 7.43 20.54
N ILE A 47 -17.48 6.13 20.24
CA ILE A 47 -16.71 5.09 20.93
C ILE A 47 -15.61 4.56 20.02
N ASP A 48 -14.36 4.70 20.45
CA ASP A 48 -13.18 4.15 19.76
C ASP A 48 -13.42 2.74 19.22
N GLN A 49 -13.11 2.57 17.94
CA GLN A 49 -13.07 1.26 17.34
C GLN A 49 -11.63 0.76 17.24
N ARG A 50 -11.38 -0.38 17.87
CA ARG A 50 -10.14 -1.13 17.77
C ARG A 50 -10.46 -2.50 17.18
N SER A 51 -10.00 -2.73 15.95
CA SER A 51 -10.18 -4.02 15.28
C SER A 51 -9.20 -5.02 15.87
N ALA A 52 -9.56 -6.31 15.88
CA ALA A 52 -8.65 -7.37 16.28
C ALA A 52 -7.42 -7.42 15.35
N CYS A 53 -6.27 -7.86 15.86
CA CYS A 53 -5.05 -8.05 15.08
C CYS A 53 -5.07 -9.29 14.18
N ARG A 54 -6.10 -10.14 14.32
CA ARG A 54 -6.35 -11.31 13.50
C ARG A 54 -7.82 -11.32 13.14
N HIS A 55 -8.14 -11.90 11.99
CA HIS A 55 -9.52 -12.18 11.65
C HIS A 55 -10.07 -13.22 12.64
N PRO A 56 -11.25 -12.98 13.25
CA PRO A 56 -11.76 -13.86 14.29
C PRO A 56 -12.38 -15.15 13.74
N ASP A 57 -12.67 -15.19 12.44
CA ASP A 57 -13.35 -16.27 11.74
C ASP A 57 -12.41 -17.25 11.04
N TRP A 58 -11.09 -16.99 11.02
CA TRP A 58 -10.08 -17.88 10.48
C TRP A 58 -8.72 -17.70 11.17
N THR A 59 -7.94 -18.77 11.26
CA THR A 59 -6.68 -18.77 12.05
C THR A 59 -5.42 -18.92 11.22
N GLY A 60 -5.54 -19.46 10.01
CA GLY A 60 -4.42 -19.78 9.15
C GLY A 60 -4.76 -19.81 7.66
N PRO A 61 -3.79 -20.16 6.81
CA PRO A 61 -3.92 -20.14 5.36
C PRO A 61 -5.00 -21.10 4.85
N ASP A 62 -5.17 -22.26 5.48
CA ASP A 62 -6.17 -23.26 5.06
C ASP A 62 -7.61 -22.76 5.34
N ASP A 63 -7.81 -22.05 6.45
CA ASP A 63 -9.09 -21.37 6.73
C ASP A 63 -9.30 -20.17 5.78
N MET A 64 -8.21 -19.46 5.42
CA MET A 64 -8.26 -18.34 4.48
C MET A 64 -8.64 -18.81 3.07
N GLU A 65 -8.23 -20.01 2.66
CA GLU A 65 -8.67 -20.63 1.40
C GLU A 65 -10.20 -20.77 1.37
N ILE A 66 -10.79 -21.30 2.44
CA ILE A 66 -12.25 -21.41 2.58
C ILE A 66 -12.91 -20.02 2.52
N LYS A 67 -12.31 -19.02 3.17
CA LYS A 67 -12.80 -17.63 3.12
C LYS A 67 -12.75 -17.06 1.70
N ILE A 68 -11.66 -17.28 0.97
CA ILE A 68 -11.53 -16.83 -0.43
C ILE A 68 -12.58 -17.51 -1.30
N LEU A 69 -12.81 -18.82 -1.13
CA LEU A 69 -13.89 -19.53 -1.83
C LEU A 69 -15.26 -18.94 -1.52
N GLU A 70 -15.56 -18.63 -0.26
CA GLU A 70 -16.81 -17.95 0.13
C GLU A 70 -16.98 -16.60 -0.60
N LEU A 71 -15.93 -15.78 -0.66
CA LEU A 71 -15.96 -14.49 -1.36
C LEU A 71 -16.18 -14.65 -2.87
N ARG A 72 -15.57 -15.68 -3.47
CA ARG A 72 -15.78 -16.02 -4.89
C ARG A 72 -17.22 -16.45 -5.15
N GLU A 73 -17.80 -17.28 -4.29
CA GLU A 73 -19.21 -17.69 -4.41
C GLU A 73 -20.15 -16.48 -4.32
N ILE A 74 -19.93 -15.58 -3.35
CA ILE A 74 -20.77 -14.39 -3.17
C ILE A 74 -20.78 -13.49 -4.40
N THR A 75 -19.64 -13.37 -5.08
CA THR A 75 -19.46 -12.54 -6.28
C THR A 75 -19.75 -13.28 -7.58
N GLY A 76 -20.03 -14.59 -7.51
CA GLY A 76 -20.22 -15.45 -8.67
C GLY A 76 -18.97 -15.56 -9.52
N TRP A 77 -17.79 -15.59 -8.90
CA TRP A 77 -16.48 -15.80 -9.53
C TRP A 77 -16.10 -14.74 -10.58
N ARG A 78 -16.67 -13.54 -10.48
CA ARG A 78 -16.50 -12.47 -11.48
C ARG A 78 -15.41 -11.46 -11.16
N VAL A 79 -14.94 -11.44 -9.92
CA VAL A 79 -13.99 -10.43 -9.43
C VAL A 79 -12.76 -11.11 -8.84
N PRO A 80 -11.57 -10.52 -9.00
CA PRO A 80 -10.37 -11.04 -8.39
C PRO A 80 -10.36 -10.81 -6.87
N ILE A 81 -9.72 -11.74 -6.17
CA ILE A 81 -9.50 -11.69 -4.72
C ILE A 81 -8.04 -11.37 -4.44
N TYR A 82 -7.81 -10.22 -3.80
CA TYR A 82 -6.49 -9.75 -3.42
C TYR A 82 -6.22 -10.17 -1.98
N VAL A 83 -4.97 -10.49 -1.67
CA VAL A 83 -4.52 -10.70 -0.29
C VAL A 83 -3.44 -9.67 0.01
N LYS A 84 -3.75 -8.76 0.93
CA LYS A 84 -2.83 -7.70 1.35
C LYS A 84 -2.06 -8.08 2.59
N VAL A 85 -0.74 -8.05 2.49
CA VAL A 85 0.21 -8.39 3.55
C VAL A 85 1.14 -7.20 3.84
N GLY A 86 1.40 -6.95 5.12
CA GLY A 86 2.43 -6.00 5.52
C GLY A 86 3.82 -6.63 5.35
N GLY A 87 4.84 -5.82 5.05
CA GLY A 87 6.22 -6.26 4.92
C GLY A 87 6.73 -6.86 6.23
N ALA A 88 6.59 -8.16 6.42
CA ALA A 88 7.04 -8.88 7.62
C ALA A 88 7.89 -10.09 7.23
N ARG A 89 7.28 -11.08 6.56
CA ARG A 89 7.97 -12.27 6.03
C ARG A 89 7.60 -12.45 4.56
N PRO A 90 8.00 -11.52 3.67
CA PRO A 90 7.47 -11.39 2.31
C PRO A 90 7.48 -12.68 1.51
N TYR A 91 8.54 -13.49 1.58
CA TYR A 91 8.59 -14.79 0.90
C TYR A 91 7.48 -15.75 1.39
N PHE A 92 7.38 -15.95 2.71
CA PHE A 92 6.42 -16.88 3.30
C PHE A 92 4.98 -16.35 3.20
N ASP A 93 4.78 -15.07 3.47
CA ASP A 93 3.45 -14.45 3.42
C ASP A 93 2.89 -14.49 1.99
N THR A 94 3.73 -14.28 0.97
CA THR A 94 3.35 -14.44 -0.45
C THR A 94 3.04 -15.90 -0.78
N THR A 95 3.86 -16.85 -0.32
CA THR A 95 3.63 -18.29 -0.53
C THR A 95 2.28 -18.73 0.04
N LEU A 96 1.96 -18.27 1.25
CA LEU A 96 0.70 -18.59 1.92
C LEU A 96 -0.51 -17.94 1.24
N ALA A 97 -0.37 -16.70 0.75
CA ALA A 97 -1.43 -16.03 -0.01
C ALA A 97 -1.74 -16.75 -1.32
N VAL A 98 -0.71 -17.16 -2.07
CA VAL A 98 -0.84 -17.97 -3.29
C VAL A 98 -1.52 -19.31 -2.98
N LYS A 99 -1.05 -20.02 -1.95
CA LYS A 99 -1.64 -21.31 -1.53
C LYS A 99 -3.14 -21.16 -1.19
N ALA A 100 -3.53 -20.07 -0.57
CA ALA A 100 -4.94 -19.81 -0.23
C ALA A 100 -5.80 -19.39 -1.43
N GLY A 101 -5.23 -19.23 -2.62
CA GLY A 101 -5.98 -18.93 -3.85
C GLY A 101 -6.15 -17.43 -4.15
N ALA A 102 -5.21 -16.59 -3.70
CA ALA A 102 -5.16 -15.18 -4.09
C ALA A 102 -4.90 -15.01 -5.60
N ASP A 103 -5.68 -14.14 -6.25
CA ASP A 103 -5.40 -13.72 -7.64
C ASP A 103 -4.30 -12.64 -7.68
N VAL A 104 -4.19 -11.87 -6.59
CA VAL A 104 -3.24 -10.78 -6.45
C VAL A 104 -2.69 -10.75 -5.03
N VAL A 105 -1.38 -10.59 -4.88
CA VAL A 105 -0.73 -10.31 -3.60
C VAL A 105 -0.39 -8.83 -3.54
N VAL A 106 -0.88 -8.13 -2.52
CA VAL A 106 -0.55 -6.73 -2.27
C VAL A 106 0.46 -6.65 -1.13
N LEU A 107 1.70 -6.32 -1.46
CA LEU A 107 2.82 -6.23 -0.52
C LEU A 107 3.02 -4.78 -0.08
N ASP A 108 2.78 -4.49 1.20
CA ASP A 108 2.79 -3.14 1.75
C ASP A 108 3.96 -2.95 2.73
N GLY A 109 4.99 -2.21 2.32
CA GLY A 109 6.18 -1.99 3.15
C GLY A 109 5.94 -1.00 4.29
N MET A 110 6.86 -0.96 5.25
CA MET A 110 6.74 -0.15 6.47
C MET A 110 6.46 1.35 6.23
N GLN A 111 6.82 1.86 5.04
CA GLN A 111 6.54 3.23 4.62
C GLN A 111 5.06 3.50 4.27
N GLY A 112 4.16 2.52 4.44
CA GLY A 112 2.73 2.68 4.28
C GLY A 112 2.17 3.67 5.31
N GLY A 113 1.31 4.59 4.88
CA GLY A 113 0.67 5.57 5.77
C GLY A 113 -0.45 4.97 6.62
N THR A 114 -0.83 5.69 7.68
CA THR A 114 -2.02 5.41 8.47
C THR A 114 -2.51 6.69 9.14
N ALA A 115 -3.81 6.81 9.36
CA ALA A 115 -4.37 7.92 10.12
C ALA A 115 -4.29 7.68 11.65
N ALA A 116 -4.21 6.43 12.10
CA ALA A 116 -4.20 6.09 13.52
C ALA A 116 -3.47 4.77 13.78
N THR A 117 -2.42 4.83 14.59
CA THR A 117 -1.68 3.69 15.13
C THR A 117 -0.86 4.17 16.33
N GLN A 118 -0.26 3.25 17.07
CA GLN A 118 0.72 3.57 18.10
C GLN A 118 2.08 3.86 17.46
N ASP A 119 2.83 4.83 18.02
CA ASP A 119 4.16 5.21 17.53
C ASP A 119 5.13 4.03 17.44
N VAL A 120 5.07 3.14 18.43
CA VAL A 120 5.88 1.91 18.44
C VAL A 120 5.63 1.02 17.22
N PHE A 121 4.43 1.06 16.62
CA PHE A 121 4.15 0.31 15.39
C PHE A 121 4.71 1.02 14.16
N ILE A 122 4.41 2.31 13.97
CA ILE A 122 4.80 3.04 12.75
C ILE A 122 6.32 3.20 12.64
N GLU A 123 7.01 3.37 13.78
CA GLU A 123 8.46 3.63 13.81
C GLU A 123 9.31 2.36 13.86
N HIS A 124 8.78 1.24 14.35
CA HIS A 124 9.61 0.08 14.72
C HIS A 124 9.14 -1.27 14.17
N VAL A 125 8.01 -1.34 13.46
CA VAL A 125 7.47 -2.61 12.95
C VAL A 125 7.38 -2.60 11.43
N GLY A 126 7.78 -3.71 10.83
CA GLY A 126 7.72 -3.93 9.40
C GLY A 126 9.08 -3.83 8.71
N GLN A 127 9.10 -4.17 7.43
CA GLN A 127 10.29 -4.14 6.58
C GLN A 127 10.14 -3.05 5.52
N PRO A 128 11.25 -2.37 5.15
CA PRO A 128 11.27 -1.44 4.02
C PRO A 128 10.82 -2.14 2.73
N ILE A 129 9.93 -1.51 1.96
CA ILE A 129 9.39 -2.12 0.74
C ILE A 129 10.49 -2.60 -0.22
N LEU A 130 11.60 -1.85 -0.32
CA LEU A 130 12.74 -2.17 -1.16
C LEU A 130 13.32 -3.56 -0.88
N ALA A 131 13.31 -4.01 0.39
CA ALA A 131 13.78 -5.32 0.80
C ALA A 131 12.76 -6.44 0.57
N CYS A 132 11.48 -6.09 0.42
CA CYS A 132 10.39 -7.07 0.36
C CYS A 132 10.08 -7.55 -1.07
N ILE A 133 10.19 -6.67 -2.08
CA ILE A 133 9.72 -6.95 -3.44
C ILE A 133 10.35 -8.24 -4.00
N ARG A 134 11.69 -8.34 -3.96
CA ARG A 134 12.38 -9.49 -4.56
C ARG A 134 12.20 -10.79 -3.79
N GLU A 135 11.89 -10.73 -2.50
CA GLU A 135 11.51 -11.92 -1.74
C GLU A 135 10.12 -12.43 -2.12
N ALA A 136 9.17 -11.54 -2.39
CA ALA A 136 7.86 -11.92 -2.91
C ALA A 136 7.95 -12.45 -4.35
N VAL A 137 8.73 -11.80 -5.21
CA VAL A 137 8.99 -12.29 -6.57
C VAL A 137 9.64 -13.68 -6.55
N ARG A 138 10.63 -13.91 -5.67
CA ARG A 138 11.24 -15.24 -5.51
C ARG A 138 10.19 -16.28 -5.09
N ALA A 139 9.31 -15.97 -4.14
CA ALA A 139 8.24 -16.88 -3.75
C ALA A 139 7.31 -17.22 -4.92
N LEU A 140 6.93 -16.22 -5.73
CA LEU A 140 6.12 -16.45 -6.92
C LEU A 140 6.84 -17.32 -7.96
N GLN A 141 8.15 -17.11 -8.15
CA GLN A 141 8.97 -17.92 -9.07
C GLN A 141 9.11 -19.37 -8.58
N ASP A 142 9.40 -19.58 -7.29
CA ASP A 142 9.57 -20.91 -6.70
C ASP A 142 8.27 -21.73 -6.70
N LEU A 143 7.11 -21.07 -6.85
CA LEU A 143 5.78 -21.69 -6.96
C LEU A 143 5.28 -21.82 -8.40
N ASP A 144 6.08 -21.42 -9.39
CA ASP A 144 5.67 -21.32 -10.81
C ASP A 144 4.43 -20.42 -11.02
N MET A 145 4.28 -19.37 -10.19
CA MET A 145 3.15 -18.43 -10.19
C MET A 145 3.56 -17.00 -10.57
N HIS A 146 4.82 -16.77 -10.93
CA HIS A 146 5.28 -15.44 -11.34
C HIS A 146 4.56 -15.00 -12.62
N ARG A 147 3.88 -13.84 -12.56
CA ARG A 147 3.01 -13.28 -13.61
C ARG A 147 1.69 -14.03 -13.84
N GLU A 148 1.41 -15.10 -13.10
CA GLU A 148 0.09 -15.73 -13.00
C GLU A 148 -0.70 -15.12 -11.83
N VAL A 149 -0.07 -15.04 -10.65
CA VAL A 149 -0.55 -14.25 -9.51
C VAL A 149 0.14 -12.89 -9.55
N GLN A 150 -0.64 -11.82 -9.62
CA GLN A 150 -0.09 -10.48 -9.75
C GLN A 150 0.50 -9.98 -8.42
N LEU A 151 1.62 -9.28 -8.49
CA LEU A 151 2.24 -8.62 -7.35
C LEU A 151 2.01 -7.10 -7.42
N ILE A 152 1.22 -6.57 -6.49
CA ILE A 152 1.07 -5.13 -6.29
C ILE A 152 1.96 -4.69 -5.13
N VAL A 153 2.71 -3.62 -5.32
CA VAL A 153 3.62 -3.07 -4.32
C VAL A 153 3.10 -1.75 -3.77
N SER A 154 3.12 -1.59 -2.45
CA SER A 154 2.70 -0.39 -1.72
C SER A 154 3.72 0.01 -0.67
N GLY A 155 3.66 1.26 -0.23
CA GLY A 155 4.51 1.84 0.81
C GLY A 155 5.58 2.76 0.23
N GLY A 156 5.36 4.07 0.33
CA GLY A 156 6.36 5.09 -0.04
C GLY A 156 6.54 5.38 -1.54
N VAL A 157 5.72 4.81 -2.42
CA VAL A 157 5.73 5.12 -3.87
C VAL A 157 5.14 6.51 -4.14
N ARG A 158 5.93 7.41 -4.74
CA ARG A 158 5.57 8.83 -4.88
C ARG A 158 5.84 9.43 -6.26
N THR A 159 6.65 8.78 -7.08
CA THR A 159 7.07 9.31 -8.40
C THR A 159 7.04 8.23 -9.46
N GLY A 160 7.07 8.60 -10.75
CA GLY A 160 7.19 7.61 -11.83
C GLY A 160 8.52 6.87 -11.81
N ALA A 161 9.56 7.46 -11.21
CA ALA A 161 10.83 6.77 -10.93
C ALA A 161 10.68 5.66 -9.90
N ASP A 162 9.88 5.87 -8.85
CA ASP A 162 9.57 4.82 -7.88
C ASP A 162 8.76 3.69 -8.53
N VAL A 163 7.79 4.05 -9.40
CA VAL A 163 7.02 3.08 -10.19
C VAL A 163 7.97 2.22 -11.04
N ALA A 164 8.84 2.85 -11.83
CA ALA A 164 9.78 2.13 -12.70
C ALA A 164 10.71 1.20 -11.92
N LYS A 165 11.23 1.63 -10.76
CA LYS A 165 12.02 0.77 -9.86
C LYS A 165 11.22 -0.43 -9.36
N CYS A 166 9.97 -0.24 -8.95
CA CYS A 166 9.13 -1.34 -8.49
C CYS A 166 8.85 -2.35 -9.62
N MET A 167 8.55 -1.88 -10.84
CA MET A 167 8.35 -2.75 -12.01
C MET A 167 9.62 -3.53 -12.33
N ALA A 168 10.77 -2.86 -12.37
CA ALA A 168 12.08 -3.48 -12.59
C ALA A 168 12.40 -4.55 -11.55
N LEU A 169 12.03 -4.33 -10.27
CA LEU A 169 12.22 -5.31 -9.22
C LEU A 169 11.24 -6.50 -9.28
N GLY A 170 10.27 -6.47 -10.20
CA GLY A 170 9.37 -7.58 -10.52
C GLY A 170 7.91 -7.40 -10.09
N ALA A 171 7.50 -6.20 -9.71
CA ALA A 171 6.07 -5.89 -9.49
C ALA A 171 5.28 -5.89 -10.82
N ASP A 172 3.96 -6.10 -10.72
CA ASP A 172 3.00 -5.94 -11.82
C ASP A 172 2.30 -4.58 -11.77
N ALA A 173 2.09 -4.07 -10.56
CA ALA A 173 1.47 -2.77 -10.31
C ALA A 173 2.01 -2.15 -9.01
N VAL A 174 1.73 -0.85 -8.84
CA VAL A 174 1.97 -0.14 -7.57
C VAL A 174 0.67 0.44 -7.06
N SER A 175 0.55 0.54 -5.74
CA SER A 175 -0.52 1.26 -5.05
C SER A 175 0.05 2.52 -4.39
N ILE A 176 -0.71 3.61 -4.44
CA ILE A 176 -0.36 4.90 -3.86
C ILE A 176 -1.45 5.36 -2.88
N GLY A 177 -1.03 5.82 -1.71
CA GLY A 177 -1.92 6.34 -0.66
C GLY A 177 -1.60 7.80 -0.37
N THR A 178 -0.61 8.04 0.50
CA THR A 178 -0.19 9.39 0.93
C THR A 178 0.10 10.34 -0.23
N ALA A 179 0.80 9.88 -1.27
CA ALA A 179 1.10 10.73 -2.43
C ALA A 179 -0.16 11.17 -3.18
N ALA A 180 -1.19 10.31 -3.24
CA ALA A 180 -2.49 10.67 -3.80
C ALA A 180 -3.22 11.68 -2.90
N LEU A 181 -3.18 11.52 -1.57
CA LEU A 181 -3.75 12.47 -0.61
C LEU A 181 -3.09 13.86 -0.74
N ILE A 182 -1.77 13.92 -0.83
CA ILE A 182 -1.03 15.17 -1.06
C ILE A 182 -1.45 15.80 -2.38
N ALA A 183 -1.58 15.01 -3.46
CA ALA A 183 -2.08 15.52 -4.74
C ALA A 183 -3.52 16.06 -4.65
N LEU A 184 -4.37 15.51 -3.79
CA LEU A 184 -5.72 16.04 -3.52
C LEU A 184 -5.68 17.38 -2.76
N GLY A 185 -4.57 17.71 -2.09
CA GLY A 185 -4.39 18.94 -1.31
C GLY A 185 -4.24 18.71 0.20
N ASP A 186 -3.93 17.48 0.61
CA ASP A 186 -3.49 17.20 1.97
C ASP A 186 -2.23 18.00 2.29
N ASN A 187 -2.15 18.58 3.49
CA ASN A 187 -1.01 19.41 3.90
C ASN A 187 -0.72 20.63 2.96
N ASP A 188 -1.70 21.09 2.19
CA ASP A 188 -1.53 22.21 1.24
C ASP A 188 -1.19 23.55 1.97
N PRO A 189 -0.13 24.27 1.55
CA PRO A 189 0.28 25.55 2.15
C PRO A 189 -0.80 26.64 2.19
N ARG A 190 -1.87 26.54 1.39
CA ARG A 190 -3.02 27.45 1.48
C ARG A 190 -3.67 27.46 2.87
N TRP A 191 -3.52 26.37 3.64
CA TRP A 191 -4.05 26.21 4.98
C TRP A 191 -3.02 26.46 6.09
N GLU A 192 -1.86 27.06 5.77
CA GLU A 192 -0.77 27.31 6.74
C GLU A 192 -1.27 27.98 8.03
N ALA A 193 -2.10 29.02 7.91
CA ALA A 193 -2.64 29.72 9.08
C ALA A 193 -3.52 28.83 9.97
N GLU A 194 -4.15 27.80 9.41
CA GLU A 194 -4.95 26.83 10.16
C GLU A 194 -4.06 25.77 10.81
N TYR A 195 -3.03 25.29 10.11
CA TYR A 195 -2.03 24.38 10.69
C TYR A 195 -1.29 25.03 11.87
N GLN A 196 -0.91 26.31 11.76
CA GLN A 196 -0.26 27.04 12.86
C GLN A 196 -1.14 27.12 14.11
N LYS A 197 -2.47 27.18 13.98
CA LYS A 197 -3.40 27.12 15.13
C LYS A 197 -3.39 25.76 15.82
N LEU A 198 -3.06 24.70 15.09
CA LEU A 198 -2.88 23.34 15.61
C LEU A 198 -1.45 23.10 16.13
N GLY A 199 -0.55 24.10 16.07
CA GLY A 199 0.83 23.96 16.53
C GLY A 199 1.77 23.25 15.54
N THR A 200 1.39 23.17 14.27
CA THR A 200 2.17 22.55 13.19
C THR A 200 2.28 23.47 11.96
N THR A 201 2.84 22.98 10.86
CA THR A 201 2.99 23.70 9.59
C THR A 201 2.56 22.81 8.42
N ALA A 202 2.21 23.41 7.29
CA ALA A 202 1.88 22.68 6.07
C ALA A 202 3.04 21.75 5.66
N GLY A 203 2.71 20.50 5.35
CA GLY A 203 3.67 19.45 5.03
C GLY A 203 4.13 18.61 6.22
N ALA A 204 3.79 19.02 7.46
CA ALA A 204 4.19 18.35 8.68
C ALA A 204 3.02 17.97 9.60
N TYR A 205 1.77 18.24 9.22
CA TYR A 205 0.61 17.78 10.01
C TYR A 205 0.45 16.26 9.89
N ASP A 206 0.41 15.58 11.03
CA ASP A 206 0.32 14.12 11.16
C ASP A 206 -0.71 13.65 12.21
N ASP A 207 -1.38 14.55 12.93
CA ASP A 207 -2.43 14.25 13.92
C ASP A 207 -3.79 13.89 13.27
N TRP A 208 -3.78 13.09 12.20
CA TRP A 208 -4.96 12.67 11.45
C TRP A 208 -6.03 11.96 12.29
N HIS A 209 -5.60 11.34 13.38
CA HIS A 209 -6.45 10.67 14.35
C HIS A 209 -7.35 11.67 15.11
N GLU A 210 -6.93 12.93 15.22
CA GLU A 210 -7.71 14.00 15.85
C GLU A 210 -8.93 14.42 15.02
N GLY A 211 -8.92 14.14 13.71
CA GLY A 211 -10.01 14.51 12.82
C GLY A 211 -10.14 16.03 12.64
N GLN A 212 -9.08 16.79 12.91
CA GLN A 212 -9.04 18.24 12.80
C GLN A 212 -8.38 18.73 11.51
N ASP A 213 -8.21 17.83 10.52
CA ASP A 213 -7.57 18.13 9.24
C ASP A 213 -8.10 19.42 8.59
N PRO A 214 -7.30 20.50 8.55
CA PRO A 214 -7.67 21.76 7.93
C PRO A 214 -7.97 21.66 6.44
N ALA A 215 -7.41 20.67 5.73
CA ALA A 215 -7.65 20.45 4.30
C ALA A 215 -9.02 19.84 4.01
N GLY A 216 -9.71 19.30 5.02
CA GLY A 216 -11.05 18.73 4.88
C GLY A 216 -11.06 17.32 4.30
N ILE A 217 -9.92 16.65 4.19
CA ILE A 217 -9.78 15.32 3.57
C ILE A 217 -9.96 14.21 4.61
N THR A 218 -9.27 14.33 5.75
CA THR A 218 -9.16 13.28 6.78
C THR A 218 -9.96 13.64 8.05
N THR A 219 -11.14 14.23 7.89
CA THR A 219 -12.01 14.71 8.97
C THR A 219 -13.45 14.21 8.84
N GLN A 220 -14.22 14.28 9.92
CA GLN A 220 -15.68 14.09 9.93
C GLN A 220 -16.41 15.35 10.43
N ASP A 221 -15.68 16.44 10.66
CA ASP A 221 -16.25 17.74 11.01
C ASP A 221 -16.92 18.37 9.77
N PRO A 222 -18.23 18.68 9.82
CA PRO A 222 -18.95 19.21 8.66
C PRO A 222 -18.41 20.53 8.11
N GLU A 223 -17.83 21.40 8.94
CA GLU A 223 -17.25 22.67 8.51
C GLU A 223 -15.89 22.48 7.85
N LEU A 224 -15.06 21.58 8.37
CA LEU A 224 -13.79 21.22 7.73
C LEU A 224 -14.03 20.47 6.40
N MET A 225 -15.00 19.55 6.35
CA MET A 225 -15.33 18.81 5.12
C MET A 225 -15.71 19.73 3.95
N LYS A 226 -16.37 20.87 4.21
CA LYS A 226 -16.72 21.86 3.18
C LYS A 226 -15.49 22.49 2.51
N ARG A 227 -14.32 22.43 3.13
CA ARG A 227 -13.07 22.99 2.60
C ARG A 227 -12.50 22.16 1.43
N PHE A 228 -12.89 20.89 1.33
CA PHE A 228 -12.44 20.01 0.25
C PHE A 228 -13.41 20.06 -0.94
N ASP A 229 -12.94 20.58 -2.07
CA ASP A 229 -13.65 20.50 -3.35
C ASP A 229 -13.25 19.21 -4.08
N PRO A 230 -14.14 18.20 -4.21
CA PRO A 230 -13.82 16.92 -4.82
C PRO A 230 -13.57 17.02 -6.33
N ILE A 231 -14.16 18.01 -7.03
CA ILE A 231 -13.95 18.19 -8.46
C ILE A 231 -12.55 18.74 -8.71
N GLU A 232 -12.15 19.75 -7.94
CA GLU A 232 -10.81 20.31 -8.05
C GLU A 232 -9.73 19.34 -7.56
N GLY A 233 -9.94 18.66 -6.42
CA GLY A 233 -9.07 17.58 -5.96
C GLY A 233 -8.89 16.50 -7.02
N GLY A 234 -9.98 16.07 -7.67
CA GLY A 234 -9.94 15.11 -8.77
C GLY A 234 -9.09 15.57 -9.96
N ARG A 235 -9.14 16.86 -10.32
CA ARG A 235 -8.28 17.41 -11.38
C ARG A 235 -6.80 17.36 -11.00
N ARG A 236 -6.46 17.72 -9.75
CA ARG A 236 -5.09 17.68 -9.25
C ARG A 236 -4.54 16.26 -9.22
N LEU A 237 -5.32 15.31 -8.70
CA LEU A 237 -4.96 13.90 -8.68
C LEU A 237 -4.75 13.35 -10.10
N ASN A 238 -5.63 13.69 -11.04
CA ASN A 238 -5.47 13.31 -12.45
C ASN A 238 -4.16 13.84 -13.06
N ASN A 239 -3.80 15.10 -12.77
CA ASN A 239 -2.54 15.67 -13.24
C ASN A 239 -1.33 14.93 -12.65
N TYR A 240 -1.36 14.64 -11.35
CA TYR A 240 -0.31 13.86 -10.68
C TYR A 240 -0.16 12.45 -11.27
N LEU A 241 -1.27 11.72 -11.45
CA LEU A 241 -1.26 10.38 -12.08
C LEU A 241 -0.71 10.41 -13.51
N LYS A 242 -1.06 11.43 -14.30
CA LYS A 242 -0.52 11.62 -15.65
C LYS A 242 0.99 11.82 -15.63
N VAL A 243 1.51 12.67 -14.75
CA VAL A 243 2.95 12.92 -14.64
C VAL A 243 3.69 11.66 -14.20
N MET A 244 3.20 10.98 -13.16
CA MET A 244 3.76 9.71 -12.68
C MET A 244 3.81 8.66 -13.80
N THR A 245 2.77 8.59 -14.63
CA THR A 245 2.73 7.70 -15.80
C THR A 245 3.77 8.08 -16.85
N LEU A 246 3.86 9.37 -17.20
CA LEU A 246 4.82 9.86 -18.20
C LEU A 246 6.27 9.65 -17.76
N GLU A 247 6.59 9.87 -16.49
CA GLU A 247 7.90 9.61 -15.91
C GLU A 247 8.28 8.13 -15.99
N ALA A 248 7.38 7.22 -15.59
CA ALA A 248 7.63 5.78 -15.67
C ALA A 248 7.84 5.31 -17.12
N GLN A 249 7.04 5.82 -18.07
CA GLN A 249 7.22 5.55 -19.50
C GLN A 249 8.55 6.10 -20.03
N THR A 250 8.96 7.28 -19.58
CA THR A 250 10.23 7.90 -19.99
C THR A 250 11.41 7.05 -19.55
N ILE A 251 11.39 6.53 -18.33
CA ILE A 251 12.43 5.63 -17.82
C ILE A 251 12.44 4.31 -18.59
N ALA A 252 11.28 3.68 -18.80
CA ALA A 252 11.21 2.45 -19.59
C ALA A 252 11.81 2.62 -20.99
N ARG A 253 11.49 3.73 -21.68
CA ARG A 253 12.08 4.05 -22.99
C ARG A 253 13.59 4.31 -22.91
N ALA A 254 14.07 4.96 -21.86
CA ALA A 254 15.49 5.20 -21.64
C ALA A 254 16.28 3.88 -21.46
N CYS A 255 15.66 2.87 -20.85
CA CYS A 255 16.18 1.51 -20.75
C CYS A 255 15.99 0.67 -22.03
N GLY A 256 15.51 1.27 -23.12
CA GLY A 256 15.27 0.55 -24.39
C GLY A 256 14.06 -0.40 -24.35
N LYS A 257 13.18 -0.28 -23.36
CA LYS A 257 12.00 -1.13 -23.20
C LYS A 257 10.78 -0.55 -23.91
N SER A 258 10.01 -1.41 -24.57
CA SER A 258 8.75 -1.03 -25.27
C SER A 258 7.52 -0.95 -24.35
N HIS A 259 7.60 -1.56 -23.16
CA HIS A 259 6.53 -1.57 -22.16
C HIS A 259 7.13 -1.48 -20.75
N VAL A 260 6.40 -0.90 -19.78
CA VAL A 260 6.89 -0.76 -18.39
C VAL A 260 7.09 -2.10 -17.69
N HIS A 261 6.33 -3.13 -18.09
CA HIS A 261 6.49 -4.51 -17.58
C HIS A 261 7.72 -5.22 -18.15
N ASN A 262 8.41 -4.63 -19.15
CA ASN A 262 9.65 -5.19 -19.67
C ASN A 262 10.88 -4.64 -18.92
N LEU A 263 10.68 -3.77 -17.92
CA LEU A 263 11.73 -3.37 -17.00
C LEU A 263 12.17 -4.58 -16.17
N GLU A 264 13.48 -4.72 -16.00
CA GLU A 264 14.09 -5.87 -15.34
C GLU A 264 15.10 -5.39 -14.28
N PRO A 265 15.50 -6.23 -13.31
CA PRO A 265 16.47 -5.84 -12.29
C PRO A 265 17.81 -5.37 -12.87
N GLU A 266 18.17 -5.82 -14.06
CA GLU A 266 19.37 -5.45 -14.82
C GLU A 266 19.34 -4.00 -15.32
N ASP A 267 18.16 -3.37 -15.39
CA ASP A 267 18.02 -1.94 -15.69
C ASP A 267 18.37 -1.04 -14.49
N LEU A 268 18.63 -1.64 -13.32
CA LEU A 268 18.97 -0.95 -12.07
C LEU A 268 20.43 -1.18 -11.68
N CYS A 269 21.01 -0.20 -10.99
CA CYS A 269 22.19 -0.39 -10.16
C CYS A 269 21.99 0.30 -8.81
N ALA A 270 22.57 -0.27 -7.77
CA ALA A 270 22.55 0.29 -6.43
C ALA A 270 23.71 1.26 -6.23
N LEU A 271 23.47 2.42 -5.61
CA LEU A 271 24.52 3.39 -5.30
C LEU A 271 25.17 3.16 -3.94
N THR A 272 24.55 2.36 -3.08
CA THR A 272 25.04 2.03 -1.74
C THR A 272 24.95 0.53 -1.48
N LEU A 273 25.74 0.06 -0.50
CA LEU A 273 25.75 -1.35 -0.10
C LEU A 273 24.41 -1.80 0.48
N GLU A 274 23.73 -0.93 1.21
CA GLU A 274 22.43 -1.20 1.83
C GLU A 274 21.35 -1.35 0.76
N ALA A 275 21.34 -0.46 -0.23
CA ALA A 275 20.43 -0.57 -1.37
C ALA A 275 20.70 -1.86 -2.16
N ALA A 276 21.97 -2.21 -2.38
CA ALA A 276 22.34 -3.47 -3.05
C ALA A 276 21.86 -4.70 -2.26
N ALA A 277 22.07 -4.70 -0.95
CA ALA A 277 21.65 -5.79 -0.06
C ALA A 277 20.12 -5.96 -0.02
N MET A 278 19.38 -4.86 0.13
CA MET A 278 17.91 -4.87 0.22
C MET A 278 17.28 -5.21 -1.13
N ALA A 279 17.62 -4.45 -2.17
CA ALA A 279 16.99 -4.56 -3.48
C ALA A 279 17.48 -5.77 -4.27
N LYS A 280 18.58 -6.40 -3.84
CA LYS A 280 19.22 -7.51 -4.53
C LYS A 280 19.61 -7.17 -5.97
N VAL A 281 20.17 -5.97 -6.12
CA VAL A 281 20.61 -5.36 -7.38
C VAL A 281 22.12 -5.06 -7.23
N PRO A 282 22.93 -5.25 -8.28
CA PRO A 282 24.37 -5.02 -8.20
C PRO A 282 24.74 -3.60 -7.75
N LEU A 283 25.79 -3.48 -6.94
CA LEU A 283 26.41 -2.18 -6.64
C LEU A 283 27.01 -1.60 -7.93
N ALA A 284 26.79 -0.31 -8.17
CA ALA A 284 27.23 0.38 -9.38
C ALA A 284 28.72 0.12 -9.68
N GLY A 285 29.01 -0.27 -10.92
CA GLY A 285 30.35 -0.65 -11.36
C GLY A 285 30.76 -2.09 -11.00
N THR A 286 29.85 -2.91 -10.47
CA THR A 286 30.10 -4.32 -10.11
C THR A 286 28.96 -5.22 -10.57
N ASP A 287 29.16 -6.54 -10.52
CA ASP A 287 28.10 -7.56 -10.66
C ASP A 287 27.62 -8.08 -9.30
N TRP A 288 28.06 -7.46 -8.20
CA TRP A 288 27.98 -8.01 -6.85
C TRP A 288 26.95 -7.30 -5.98
N TRP A 289 26.32 -8.06 -5.08
CA TRP A 289 25.54 -7.57 -3.95
C TRP A 289 25.70 -8.54 -2.76
N PRO A 290 25.56 -8.08 -1.52
CA PRO A 290 25.73 -8.92 -0.34
C PRO A 290 24.86 -10.18 -0.38
N GLY A 291 25.49 -11.35 -0.25
CA GLY A 291 24.78 -12.63 -0.26
C GLY A 291 24.47 -13.19 -1.66
N LYS A 292 24.86 -12.52 -2.75
CA LYS A 292 24.84 -13.13 -4.09
C LYS A 292 25.70 -14.40 -4.09
N PRO A 293 25.14 -15.60 -4.38
CA PRO A 293 25.94 -16.80 -4.57
C PRO A 293 26.95 -16.53 -5.70
N GLY A 294 28.23 -16.80 -5.47
CA GLY A 294 29.31 -16.32 -6.33
C GLY A 294 29.12 -16.73 -7.79
N SER A 295 29.16 -15.76 -8.70
CA SER A 295 29.88 -15.94 -9.95
C SER A 295 31.32 -16.25 -9.53
N SER A 296 31.78 -17.48 -9.74
CA SER A 296 33.20 -17.80 -9.62
C SER A 296 33.97 -16.81 -10.50
N TYR A 297 34.79 -15.96 -9.91
CA TYR A 297 35.86 -15.27 -10.64
C TYR A 297 36.89 -16.32 -11.09
#